data_AF-A0A1T5HG98-F1
#
_entry.id   AF-A0A1T5HG98-F1
#
_cell.length_a   1.000
_cell.length_b   1.000
_cell.length_c   1.000
_cell.angle_alpha   90.00
_cell.angle_beta   90.00
_cell.angle_gamma   90.00
#
_symmetry.space_group_name_H-M   'P 1'
#
loop_
_entity.id
_entity.type
_entity.pdbx_description
1 polymer ?
#
loop_
_entity_poly.entity_id
_entity_poly.type
_entity_poly.pdbx_seq_one_letter_code
_entity_poly.pdbx_strand_id
1 'polypeptide(L)'
;MLWRLHIRPDPKNGKTHDDVVDYCIKNNISGIGWPVSEEVKSPSEYEQAVRKKYNGSVPSVIFANKPVPGEYIWARDLNGKYYLGCIKSDWFYSNDPLHIELDIPNQRECEWIEIGSEENIPGKIIACFRPAKSFQAIHEPLMHQFTKWAFSREIDRNKFETDLTSEGITEATFFKFIGADDCEDVVGLYLQKIKGYCIIPSSCKPATIGYEFILKHSITSQTAVAQVKQGNVGLDERLRGIADHIYLFSTNGKVQADSDDVTVLSASELFYFVCKHRNILPSRINYWLDFLT
;
A
#
# COMPACT_ATOMS: atom_id res chain seq x y z
N MET A 1 -6.82 0.65 -15.85
CA MET A 1 -6.95 1.04 -14.43
C MET A 1 -6.18 0.06 -13.57
N LEU A 2 -5.82 0.46 -12.35
CA LEU A 2 -5.20 -0.39 -11.33
C LEU A 2 -6.19 -0.67 -10.20
N TRP A 3 -6.20 -1.89 -9.68
CA TRP A 3 -7.13 -2.31 -8.65
C TRP A 3 -6.41 -3.00 -7.48
N ARG A 4 -7.04 -2.97 -6.31
CA ARG A 4 -6.70 -3.77 -5.12
C ARG A 4 -7.81 -4.78 -4.87
N LEU A 5 -7.43 -6.03 -4.64
CA LEU A 5 -8.27 -7.07 -4.06
C LEU A 5 -7.67 -7.56 -2.74
N HIS A 6 -8.44 -7.47 -1.65
CA HIS A 6 -8.16 -8.29 -0.47
C HIS A 6 -8.66 -9.70 -0.76
N ILE A 7 -7.74 -10.66 -0.77
CA ILE A 7 -8.12 -12.05 -0.64
C ILE A 7 -8.46 -12.18 0.86
N ARG A 8 -9.71 -11.93 1.23
CA ARG A 8 -10.28 -12.33 2.53
C ARG A 8 -11.68 -12.91 2.34
N PRO A 9 -11.83 -13.92 1.46
CA PRO A 9 -13.06 -14.71 1.43
C PRO A 9 -13.27 -15.37 2.79
N ASP A 10 -14.52 -15.71 3.09
CA ASP A 10 -14.90 -16.46 4.29
C ASP A 10 -15.19 -17.92 3.90
N PRO A 11 -14.14 -18.73 3.61
CA PRO A 11 -14.31 -20.08 3.12
C PRO A 11 -15.00 -20.97 4.16
N LYS A 12 -15.80 -21.91 3.66
CA LYS A 12 -16.69 -22.78 4.46
C LYS A 12 -16.24 -24.23 4.42
N ASN A 13 -16.91 -25.08 5.19
CA ASN A 13 -16.72 -26.54 5.16
C ASN A 13 -15.26 -26.99 5.40
N GLY A 14 -14.55 -26.29 6.28
CA GLY A 14 -13.16 -26.59 6.65
C GLY A 14 -12.11 -26.12 5.64
N LYS A 15 -12.51 -25.39 4.59
CA LYS A 15 -11.58 -24.70 3.69
C LYS A 15 -10.93 -23.51 4.41
N THR A 16 -9.69 -23.26 4.08
CA THR A 16 -8.84 -22.23 4.66
C THR A 16 -8.63 -21.09 3.68
N HIS A 17 -8.05 -19.99 4.16
CA HIS A 17 -7.68 -18.88 3.31
C HIS A 17 -6.63 -19.30 2.26
N ASP A 18 -5.67 -20.12 2.66
CA ASP A 18 -4.61 -20.62 1.79
C ASP A 18 -5.19 -21.48 0.65
N ASP A 19 -6.23 -22.29 0.93
CA ASP A 19 -6.94 -23.04 -0.12
C ASP A 19 -7.51 -22.11 -1.21
N VAL A 20 -8.01 -20.93 -0.81
CA VAL A 20 -8.58 -19.97 -1.77
C VAL A 20 -7.48 -19.30 -2.59
N VAL A 21 -6.38 -18.92 -1.95
CA VAL A 21 -5.21 -18.34 -2.64
C VAL A 21 -4.67 -19.36 -3.65
N ASP A 22 -4.40 -20.59 -3.21
CA ASP A 22 -3.87 -21.67 -4.05
C ASP A 22 -4.80 -21.95 -5.24
N TYR A 23 -6.12 -22.00 -5.00
CA TYR A 23 -7.08 -22.18 -6.08
C TYR A 23 -7.04 -21.04 -7.11
N CYS A 24 -7.08 -19.79 -6.64
CA CYS A 24 -7.06 -18.60 -7.50
C CYS A 24 -5.79 -18.53 -8.36
N ILE A 25 -4.62 -18.75 -7.75
CA ILE A 25 -3.34 -18.69 -8.45
C ILE A 25 -3.22 -19.85 -9.45
N LYS A 26 -3.48 -21.10 -9.01
CA LYS A 26 -3.31 -22.29 -9.85
C LYS A 26 -4.25 -22.32 -11.06
N ASN A 27 -5.47 -21.83 -10.90
CA ASN A 27 -6.47 -21.85 -11.95
C ASN A 27 -6.54 -20.53 -12.74
N ASN A 28 -5.64 -19.57 -12.49
CA ASN A 28 -5.65 -18.26 -13.12
C ASN A 28 -7.00 -17.55 -12.98
N ILE A 29 -7.51 -17.49 -11.75
CA ILE A 29 -8.79 -16.86 -11.40
C ILE A 29 -8.56 -15.74 -10.39
N SER A 30 -9.20 -14.59 -10.62
CA SER A 30 -9.44 -13.59 -9.57
C SER A 30 -10.87 -13.76 -9.06
N GLY A 31 -11.03 -14.07 -7.78
CA GLY A 31 -12.31 -14.35 -7.15
C GLY A 31 -12.67 -13.42 -6.00
N ILE A 32 -13.96 -13.11 -5.83
CA ILE A 32 -14.49 -12.42 -4.65
C ILE A 32 -15.84 -13.01 -4.22
N GLY A 33 -16.11 -12.98 -2.92
CA GLY A 33 -17.32 -13.46 -2.26
C GLY A 33 -18.61 -12.74 -2.64
N TRP A 34 -19.59 -12.81 -1.74
CA TRP A 34 -20.97 -12.30 -1.88
C TRP A 34 -21.86 -13.16 -2.80
N PRO A 35 -22.10 -14.43 -2.42
CA PRO A 35 -22.97 -15.31 -3.20
C PRO A 35 -24.42 -14.83 -3.19
N VAL A 36 -25.13 -15.03 -4.28
CA VAL A 36 -26.59 -14.83 -4.40
C VAL A 36 -27.25 -16.18 -4.67
N SER A 37 -28.55 -16.28 -4.43
CA SER A 37 -29.32 -17.52 -4.65
C SER A 37 -29.80 -17.66 -6.09
N GLU A 38 -29.86 -16.54 -6.80
CA GLU A 38 -30.38 -16.42 -8.15
C GLU A 38 -29.33 -16.84 -9.19
N GLU A 39 -29.77 -17.46 -10.27
CA GLU A 39 -28.94 -17.58 -11.46
C GLU A 39 -28.76 -16.19 -12.09
N VAL A 40 -27.54 -15.67 -12.04
CA VAL A 40 -27.18 -14.37 -12.60
C VAL A 40 -26.22 -14.55 -13.77
N LYS A 41 -26.51 -13.88 -14.88
CA LYS A 41 -25.73 -14.00 -16.14
C LYS A 41 -25.07 -12.69 -16.54
N SER A 42 -25.40 -11.60 -15.86
CA SER A 42 -24.81 -10.29 -16.12
C SER A 42 -24.52 -9.51 -14.83
N PRO A 43 -23.60 -8.55 -14.86
CA PRO A 43 -23.35 -7.67 -13.72
C PRO A 43 -24.61 -6.92 -13.24
N SER A 44 -25.53 -6.59 -14.16
CA SER A 44 -26.79 -5.91 -13.82
C SER A 44 -27.75 -6.83 -13.06
N GLU A 45 -27.90 -8.08 -13.51
CA GLU A 45 -28.70 -9.09 -12.79
C GLU A 45 -28.10 -9.37 -11.41
N TYR A 46 -26.77 -9.50 -11.34
CA TYR A 46 -26.06 -9.67 -10.07
C TYR A 46 -26.29 -8.51 -9.11
N GLU A 47 -26.21 -7.26 -9.59
CA GLU A 47 -26.48 -6.08 -8.77
C GLU A 47 -27.93 -6.09 -8.23
N GLN A 48 -28.90 -6.50 -9.04
CA GLN A 48 -30.30 -6.63 -8.59
C GLN A 48 -30.46 -7.70 -7.51
N ALA A 49 -29.82 -8.86 -7.67
CA ALA A 49 -29.84 -9.95 -6.68
C ALA A 49 -29.15 -9.52 -5.37
N VAL A 50 -28.01 -8.83 -5.46
CA VAL A 50 -27.31 -8.25 -4.31
C VAL A 50 -28.22 -7.29 -3.54
N ARG A 51 -28.90 -6.38 -4.23
CA ARG A 51 -29.78 -5.39 -3.59
C ARG A 51 -30.91 -6.07 -2.81
N LYS A 52 -31.47 -7.17 -3.33
CA LYS A 52 -32.51 -7.96 -2.66
C LYS A 52 -31.99 -8.70 -1.43
N LYS A 53 -30.77 -9.26 -1.50
CA LYS A 53 -30.21 -10.13 -0.46
C LYS A 53 -29.50 -9.36 0.67
N TYR A 54 -28.74 -8.33 0.32
CA TYR A 54 -27.81 -7.66 1.24
C TYR A 54 -28.25 -6.24 1.63
N ASN A 55 -29.42 -5.77 1.15
CA ASN A 55 -29.97 -4.44 1.42
C ASN A 55 -28.95 -3.29 1.24
N GLY A 56 -28.08 -3.38 0.23
CA GLY A 56 -27.01 -2.41 0.01
C GLY A 56 -26.14 -2.70 -1.22
N SER A 57 -25.09 -1.90 -1.38
CA SER A 57 -24.05 -2.11 -2.40
C SER A 57 -22.84 -2.78 -1.75
N VAL A 58 -22.38 -3.87 -2.35
CA VAL A 58 -21.23 -4.64 -1.86
C VAL A 58 -20.06 -4.50 -2.85
N PRO A 59 -18.79 -4.65 -2.40
CA PRO A 59 -17.63 -4.46 -3.28
C PRO A 59 -17.60 -5.37 -4.52
N SER A 60 -18.22 -6.55 -4.47
CA SER A 60 -18.32 -7.46 -5.62
C SER A 60 -19.17 -6.91 -6.76
N VAL A 61 -20.09 -5.96 -6.52
CA VAL A 61 -20.82 -5.27 -7.60
C VAL A 61 -19.85 -4.44 -8.45
N ILE A 62 -18.89 -3.78 -7.80
CA ILE A 62 -17.81 -3.07 -8.51
C ILE A 62 -16.98 -4.11 -9.27
N PHE A 63 -16.60 -5.22 -8.62
CA PHE A 63 -15.84 -6.32 -9.24
C PHE A 63 -16.53 -6.92 -10.49
N ALA A 64 -17.86 -7.04 -10.43
CA ALA A 64 -18.66 -7.54 -11.55
C ALA A 64 -18.65 -6.60 -12.75
N ASN A 65 -18.60 -5.29 -12.52
CA ASN A 65 -18.55 -4.29 -13.59
C ASN A 65 -17.12 -3.97 -14.06
N LYS A 66 -16.13 -4.11 -13.18
CA LYS A 66 -14.70 -3.82 -13.39
C LYS A 66 -13.85 -4.73 -12.52
N PRO A 67 -12.61 -5.08 -12.87
CA PRO A 67 -11.80 -4.59 -13.99
C PRO A 67 -12.28 -5.09 -15.35
N VAL A 68 -11.77 -4.54 -16.43
CA VAL A 68 -11.92 -5.14 -17.78
C VAL A 68 -10.64 -5.87 -18.19
N PRO A 69 -10.67 -6.76 -19.21
CA PRO A 69 -9.46 -7.38 -19.75
C PRO A 69 -8.35 -6.37 -20.04
N GLY A 70 -7.11 -6.75 -19.67
CA GLY A 70 -5.91 -5.91 -19.77
C GLY A 70 -5.64 -4.97 -18.59
N GLU A 71 -6.56 -4.88 -17.62
CA GLU A 71 -6.32 -4.17 -16.37
C GLU A 71 -5.65 -5.05 -15.31
N TYR A 72 -5.08 -4.41 -14.29
CA TYR A 72 -4.26 -5.08 -13.29
C TYR A 72 -4.88 -5.06 -11.89
N ILE A 73 -4.69 -6.15 -11.15
CA ILE A 73 -5.10 -6.27 -9.75
C ILE A 73 -3.90 -6.62 -8.88
N TRP A 74 -3.66 -5.83 -7.83
CA TRP A 74 -2.82 -6.25 -6.71
C TRP A 74 -3.66 -7.02 -5.70
N ALA A 75 -3.12 -8.13 -5.23
CA ALA A 75 -3.71 -8.93 -4.16
C ALA A 75 -2.67 -9.21 -3.06
N ARG A 76 -3.17 -9.43 -1.84
CA ARG A 76 -2.37 -9.76 -0.66
C ARG A 76 -3.08 -10.87 0.12
N ASP A 77 -2.35 -11.91 0.50
CA ASP A 77 -2.85 -12.96 1.38
C ASP A 77 -2.67 -12.62 2.88
N LEU A 78 -3.18 -13.48 3.75
CA LEU A 78 -3.07 -13.31 5.20
C LEU A 78 -1.63 -13.47 5.73
N ASN A 79 -0.73 -14.11 4.98
CA ASN A 79 0.67 -14.28 5.32
C ASN A 79 1.53 -13.06 4.92
N GLY A 80 0.93 -12.04 4.30
CA GLY A 80 1.61 -10.81 3.92
C GLY A 80 2.30 -10.86 2.57
N LYS A 81 2.00 -11.88 1.76
CA LYS A 81 2.57 -12.06 0.43
C LYS A 81 1.68 -11.41 -0.62
N TYR A 82 2.33 -10.80 -1.60
CA TYR A 82 1.73 -9.99 -2.65
C TYR A 82 1.77 -10.69 -3.99
N TYR A 83 0.66 -10.55 -4.70
CA TYR A 83 0.45 -11.08 -6.04
C TYR A 83 -0.01 -9.96 -6.96
N LEU A 84 0.43 -10.01 -8.21
CA LEU A 84 0.01 -9.09 -9.25
C LEU A 84 -0.67 -9.88 -10.38
N GLY A 85 -1.90 -9.50 -10.69
CA GLY A 85 -2.74 -10.15 -11.68
C GLY A 85 -3.02 -9.27 -12.88
N CYS A 86 -3.06 -9.85 -14.08
CA CYS A 86 -3.58 -9.22 -15.29
C CYS A 86 -4.87 -9.92 -15.73
N ILE A 87 -5.94 -9.14 -15.87
CA ILE A 87 -7.29 -9.65 -16.15
C ILE A 87 -7.40 -10.06 -17.61
N LYS A 88 -7.93 -11.25 -17.86
CA LYS A 88 -8.03 -11.86 -19.19
C LYS A 88 -9.46 -11.98 -19.69
N SER A 89 -10.44 -12.04 -18.80
CA SER A 89 -11.85 -12.17 -19.17
C SER A 89 -12.76 -11.11 -18.57
N ASP A 90 -13.95 -11.02 -19.13
CA ASP A 90 -15.09 -10.41 -18.46
C ASP A 90 -15.51 -11.22 -17.23
N TRP A 91 -16.38 -10.63 -16.41
CA TRP A 91 -16.88 -11.25 -15.19
C TRP A 91 -17.85 -12.37 -15.53
N PHE A 92 -17.78 -13.43 -14.73
CA PHE A 92 -18.79 -14.46 -14.69
C PHE A 92 -19.10 -14.85 -13.24
N TYR A 93 -20.30 -15.39 -13.05
CA TYR A 93 -20.75 -15.91 -11.78
C TYR A 93 -20.71 -17.43 -11.81
N SER A 94 -20.10 -18.05 -10.80
CA SER A 94 -20.02 -19.49 -10.69
C SER A 94 -20.82 -20.03 -9.51
N ASN A 95 -21.77 -20.89 -9.84
CA ASN A 95 -22.55 -21.69 -8.89
C ASN A 95 -21.91 -23.04 -8.57
N ASP A 96 -20.67 -23.28 -9.01
CA ASP A 96 -19.94 -24.49 -8.64
C ASP A 96 -19.88 -24.60 -7.10
N PRO A 97 -20.30 -25.74 -6.51
CA PRO A 97 -20.24 -25.93 -5.06
C PRO A 97 -18.89 -25.57 -4.44
N LEU A 98 -17.77 -25.90 -5.11
CA LEU A 98 -16.43 -25.57 -4.64
C LEU A 98 -16.20 -24.05 -4.58
N HIS A 99 -16.65 -23.30 -5.58
CA HIS A 99 -16.49 -21.84 -5.61
C HIS A 99 -17.34 -21.13 -4.56
N ILE A 100 -18.51 -21.70 -4.23
CA ILE A 100 -19.35 -21.23 -3.14
C ILE A 100 -18.70 -21.54 -1.78
N GLU A 101 -18.09 -22.73 -1.64
CA GLU A 101 -17.34 -23.10 -0.44
C GLU A 101 -16.09 -22.23 -0.23
N LEU A 102 -15.37 -21.90 -1.31
CA LEU A 102 -14.22 -20.99 -1.27
C LEU A 102 -14.60 -19.50 -1.16
N ASP A 103 -15.91 -19.18 -1.14
CA ASP A 103 -16.45 -17.81 -1.15
C ASP A 103 -15.84 -16.93 -2.28
N ILE A 104 -15.82 -17.49 -3.49
CA ILE A 104 -15.36 -16.81 -4.72
C ILE A 104 -16.31 -17.04 -5.90
N PRO A 105 -17.64 -16.85 -5.76
CA PRO A 105 -18.55 -17.06 -6.87
C PRO A 105 -18.44 -15.99 -7.96
N ASN A 106 -17.96 -14.78 -7.63
CA ASN A 106 -17.71 -13.73 -8.61
C ASN A 106 -16.28 -13.86 -9.13
N GLN A 107 -16.12 -14.19 -10.41
CA GLN A 107 -14.82 -14.56 -10.97
C GLN A 107 -14.50 -13.83 -12.26
N ARG A 108 -13.20 -13.75 -12.53
CA ARG A 108 -12.59 -13.35 -13.81
C ARG A 108 -11.36 -14.21 -14.03
N GLU A 109 -11.07 -14.58 -15.27
CA GLU A 109 -9.77 -15.12 -15.63
C GLU A 109 -8.70 -14.05 -15.41
N CYS A 110 -7.60 -14.44 -14.78
CA CYS A 110 -6.54 -13.57 -14.32
C CYS A 110 -5.22 -14.32 -14.34
N GLU A 111 -4.25 -13.81 -15.08
CA GLU A 111 -2.89 -14.33 -15.06
C GLU A 111 -2.16 -13.72 -13.86
N TRP A 112 -1.73 -14.56 -12.93
CA TRP A 112 -1.09 -14.13 -11.69
C TRP A 112 0.42 -14.32 -11.72
N ILE A 113 1.12 -13.35 -11.13
CA ILE A 113 2.54 -13.48 -10.75
C ILE A 113 2.69 -13.22 -9.25
N GLU A 114 3.57 -13.99 -8.64
CA GLU A 114 3.99 -13.79 -7.26
C GLU A 114 5.10 -12.75 -7.20
N ILE A 115 4.93 -11.71 -6.38
CA ILE A 115 5.91 -10.63 -6.23
C ILE A 115 6.74 -10.78 -4.94
N GLY A 116 6.16 -11.38 -3.89
CA GLY A 116 6.84 -11.62 -2.62
C GLY A 116 6.28 -10.77 -1.49
N SER A 117 7.14 -10.22 -0.64
CA SER A 117 6.73 -9.46 0.55
C SER A 117 6.64 -7.95 0.28
N GLU A 118 6.25 -7.18 1.31
CA GLU A 118 6.20 -5.71 1.29
C GLU A 118 7.51 -5.04 0.83
N GLU A 119 8.66 -5.71 0.97
CA GLU A 119 9.96 -5.20 0.51
C GLU A 119 9.99 -4.88 -0.98
N ASN A 120 9.20 -5.58 -1.78
CA ASN A 120 9.19 -5.47 -3.24
C ASN A 120 8.06 -4.56 -3.76
N ILE A 121 7.28 -3.96 -2.86
CA ILE A 121 6.03 -3.27 -3.19
C ILE A 121 6.13 -1.79 -2.84
N PRO A 122 5.78 -0.88 -3.76
CA PRO A 122 5.75 0.55 -3.44
C PRO A 122 4.83 0.85 -2.26
N GLY A 123 5.28 1.71 -1.36
CA GLY A 123 4.55 2.13 -0.16
C GLY A 123 3.14 2.62 -0.43
N LYS A 124 2.90 3.30 -1.56
CA LYS A 124 1.56 3.72 -1.98
C LYS A 124 0.62 2.55 -2.25
N ILE A 125 1.12 1.47 -2.87
CA ILE A 125 0.34 0.24 -3.08
C ILE A 125 0.10 -0.44 -1.74
N ILE A 126 1.12 -0.57 -0.87
CA ILE A 126 0.96 -1.15 0.48
C ILE A 126 -0.10 -0.39 1.29
N ALA A 127 -0.05 0.94 1.29
CA ALA A 127 -1.01 1.78 2.00
C ALA A 127 -2.45 1.55 1.51
N CYS A 128 -2.62 1.25 0.22
CA CYS A 128 -3.92 0.88 -0.31
C CYS A 128 -4.48 -0.39 0.36
N PHE A 129 -3.68 -1.26 0.99
CA PHE A 129 -4.09 -2.48 1.72
C PHE A 129 -4.59 -2.24 3.17
N ARG A 130 -4.49 -1.01 3.71
CA ARG A 130 -4.93 -0.69 5.08
C ARG A 130 -6.46 -0.62 5.27
N PRO A 131 -7.25 -0.01 4.35
CA PRO A 131 -8.71 0.06 4.53
C PRO A 131 -9.38 -1.33 4.48
N ALA A 132 -10.48 -1.50 5.20
CA ALA A 132 -11.19 -2.78 5.28
C ALA A 132 -11.89 -3.23 3.97
N LYS A 133 -12.17 -2.29 3.05
CA LYS A 133 -12.92 -2.58 1.81
C LYS A 133 -12.23 -3.65 0.95
N SER A 134 -12.94 -4.72 0.62
CA SER A 134 -12.33 -5.88 -0.06
C SER A 134 -11.89 -5.62 -1.50
N PHE A 135 -12.51 -4.70 -2.22
CA PHE A 135 -12.14 -4.36 -3.60
C PHE A 135 -12.23 -2.85 -3.86
N GLN A 136 -11.19 -2.25 -4.46
CA GLN A 136 -11.17 -0.83 -4.81
C GLN A 136 -10.17 -0.49 -5.91
N ALA A 137 -10.38 0.62 -6.62
CA ALA A 137 -9.41 1.17 -7.56
C ALA A 137 -8.24 1.85 -6.82
N ILE A 138 -7.06 1.80 -7.44
CA ILE A 138 -5.86 2.54 -7.03
C ILE A 138 -5.67 3.67 -8.05
N HIS A 139 -5.87 4.91 -7.61
CA HIS A 139 -5.79 6.11 -8.45
C HIS A 139 -4.43 6.79 -8.32
N GLU A 140 -3.39 6.16 -8.86
CA GLU A 140 -2.04 6.76 -8.90
C GLU A 140 -1.34 6.38 -10.23
N PRO A 141 -1.15 7.34 -11.16
CA PRO A 141 -0.59 7.06 -12.49
C PRO A 141 0.79 6.39 -12.44
N LEU A 142 1.65 6.84 -11.53
CA LEU A 142 2.99 6.28 -11.34
C LEU A 142 2.94 4.82 -10.87
N MET A 143 2.01 4.46 -9.99
CA MET A 143 1.82 3.08 -9.54
C MET A 143 1.26 2.19 -10.65
N HIS A 144 0.45 2.74 -11.54
CA HIS A 144 -0.03 2.03 -12.72
C HIS A 144 1.10 1.77 -13.73
N GLN A 145 2.01 2.73 -13.95
CA GLN A 145 3.21 2.53 -14.76
C GLN A 145 4.13 1.46 -14.15
N PHE A 146 4.42 1.58 -12.85
CA PHE A 146 5.19 0.57 -12.10
C PHE A 146 4.57 -0.83 -12.24
N THR A 147 3.26 -0.95 -12.05
CA THR A 147 2.55 -2.23 -12.14
C THR A 147 2.71 -2.86 -13.51
N LYS A 148 2.54 -2.09 -14.60
CA LYS A 148 2.74 -2.59 -15.97
C LYS A 148 4.17 -3.09 -16.19
N TRP A 149 5.14 -2.34 -15.72
CA TRP A 149 6.54 -2.76 -15.78
C TRP A 149 6.77 -4.05 -14.98
N ALA A 150 6.34 -4.10 -13.72
CA ALA A 150 6.55 -5.25 -12.83
C ALA A 150 5.95 -6.52 -13.44
N PHE A 151 4.72 -6.43 -14.00
CA PHE A 151 4.08 -7.54 -14.68
C PHE A 151 4.85 -7.99 -15.93
N SER A 152 5.26 -7.04 -16.76
CA SER A 152 5.96 -7.35 -18.01
C SER A 152 7.34 -7.96 -17.77
N ARG A 153 8.07 -7.47 -16.75
CA ARG A 153 9.41 -7.96 -16.40
C ARG A 153 9.40 -9.42 -15.95
N GLU A 154 8.40 -9.83 -15.18
CA GLU A 154 8.34 -11.23 -14.73
C GLU A 154 7.96 -12.19 -15.87
N ILE A 155 7.20 -11.72 -16.88
CA ILE A 155 6.86 -12.52 -18.06
C ILE A 155 8.02 -12.59 -19.06
N ASP A 156 8.71 -11.48 -19.30
CA ASP A 156 9.83 -11.41 -20.25
C ASP A 156 10.91 -10.43 -19.77
N ARG A 157 11.90 -10.98 -19.05
CA ARG A 157 13.02 -10.22 -18.47
C ARG A 157 13.88 -9.51 -19.52
N ASN A 158 13.83 -9.93 -20.79
CA ASN A 158 14.69 -9.41 -21.86
C ASN A 158 14.03 -8.31 -22.69
N LYS A 159 12.74 -7.99 -22.46
CA LYS A 159 11.94 -7.09 -23.32
C LYS A 159 11.73 -5.68 -22.80
N PHE A 160 12.35 -5.28 -21.69
CA PHE A 160 12.09 -3.96 -21.12
C PHE A 160 13.36 -3.25 -20.65
N GLU A 161 13.77 -2.23 -21.40
CA GLU A 161 14.50 -1.08 -20.88
C GLU A 161 13.47 -0.11 -20.28
N THR A 162 13.63 0.23 -19.01
CA THR A 162 12.64 1.03 -18.27
C THR A 162 12.75 2.52 -18.52
N ASP A 163 11.85 3.05 -19.33
CA ASP A 163 11.47 4.48 -19.34
C ASP A 163 10.44 4.80 -18.24
N LEU A 164 10.52 4.18 -17.05
CA LEU A 164 9.58 4.49 -15.96
C LEU A 164 9.73 5.95 -15.48
N THR A 165 10.93 6.51 -15.62
CA THR A 165 11.24 7.89 -15.29
C THR A 165 12.29 8.44 -16.27
N SER A 166 11.89 8.75 -17.50
CA SER A 166 12.74 9.49 -18.44
C SER A 166 13.20 10.86 -17.89
N GLU A 167 12.53 11.36 -16.84
CA GLU A 167 12.83 12.61 -16.13
C GLU A 167 13.75 12.44 -14.90
N GLY A 168 14.19 11.22 -14.58
CA GLY A 168 15.01 10.91 -13.41
C GLY A 168 14.25 10.96 -12.07
N ILE A 169 14.95 10.60 -10.99
CA ILE A 169 14.37 10.56 -9.64
C ILE A 169 14.05 11.96 -9.11
N THR A 170 12.80 12.18 -8.73
CA THR A 170 12.35 13.39 -8.00
C THR A 170 11.93 13.01 -6.59
N GLU A 171 12.01 13.97 -5.65
CA GLU A 171 11.54 13.80 -4.27
C GLU A 171 10.08 13.31 -4.23
N ALA A 172 9.22 13.87 -5.09
CA ALA A 172 7.81 13.51 -5.18
C ALA A 172 7.60 12.06 -5.65
N THR A 173 8.45 11.58 -6.55
CA THR A 173 8.42 10.19 -7.02
C THR A 173 8.93 9.27 -5.92
N PHE A 174 10.08 9.60 -5.31
CA PHE A 174 10.68 8.82 -4.22
C PHE A 174 9.71 8.60 -3.04
N PHE A 175 9.08 9.66 -2.54
CA PHE A 175 8.14 9.56 -1.41
C PHE A 175 6.84 8.81 -1.73
N LYS A 176 6.54 8.54 -3.01
CA LYS A 176 5.44 7.63 -3.40
C LYS A 176 5.85 6.15 -3.36
N PHE A 177 7.14 5.87 -3.50
CA PHE A 177 7.68 4.51 -3.52
C PHE A 177 8.00 3.96 -2.14
N ILE A 178 8.38 4.83 -1.19
CA ILE A 178 8.65 4.39 0.18
C ILE A 178 7.38 4.34 1.04
N GLY A 179 7.36 3.43 2.02
CA GLY A 179 6.27 3.26 2.99
C GLY A 179 6.20 4.36 4.05
N ALA A 180 5.21 4.26 4.94
CA ALA A 180 5.14 5.15 6.11
C ALA A 180 6.34 4.90 7.04
N ASP A 181 6.59 3.63 7.36
CA ASP A 181 7.69 3.19 8.21
C ASP A 181 9.06 3.60 7.63
N ASP A 182 9.23 3.52 6.30
CA ASP A 182 10.44 4.04 5.64
C ASP A 182 10.61 5.56 5.83
N CYS A 183 9.51 6.32 5.76
CA CYS A 183 9.57 7.76 6.00
C CYS A 183 9.94 8.07 7.45
N GLU A 184 9.44 7.27 8.40
CA GLU A 184 9.79 7.37 9.82
C GLU A 184 11.28 7.10 10.03
N ASP A 185 11.82 6.05 9.40
CA ASP A 185 13.24 5.73 9.42
C ASP A 185 14.08 6.87 8.83
N VAL A 186 13.68 7.46 7.69
CA VAL A 186 14.38 8.59 7.08
C VAL A 186 14.44 9.79 8.03
N VAL A 187 13.31 10.14 8.66
CA VAL A 187 13.24 11.25 9.63
C VAL A 187 14.09 10.93 10.86
N GLY A 188 13.98 9.72 11.41
CA GLY A 188 14.73 9.30 12.59
C GLY A 188 16.23 9.30 12.35
N LEU A 189 16.69 8.79 11.21
CA LEU A 189 18.10 8.80 10.82
C LEU A 189 18.60 10.22 10.56
N TYR A 190 17.79 11.07 9.91
CA TYR A 190 18.13 12.48 9.68
C TYR A 190 18.33 13.23 11.00
N LEU A 191 17.38 13.12 11.94
CA LEU A 191 17.47 13.81 13.24
C LEU A 191 18.68 13.34 14.04
N GLN A 192 19.02 12.05 13.98
CA GLN A 192 20.22 11.54 14.65
C GLN A 192 21.51 12.04 14.00
N LYS A 193 21.63 11.89 12.67
CA LYS A 193 22.87 12.17 11.94
C LYS A 193 23.15 13.67 11.75
N ILE A 194 22.11 14.45 11.45
CA ILE A 194 22.22 15.86 11.07
C ILE A 194 21.90 16.80 12.24
N LYS A 195 20.91 16.45 13.07
CA LYS A 195 20.47 17.30 14.19
C LYS A 195 21.06 16.89 15.55
N GLY A 196 21.88 15.84 15.61
CA GLY A 196 22.64 15.47 16.82
C GLY A 196 21.81 14.79 17.92
N TYR A 197 20.64 14.28 17.58
CA TYR A 197 19.76 13.57 18.51
C TYR A 197 20.13 12.09 18.65
N CYS A 198 19.64 11.46 19.71
CA CYS A 198 19.64 10.02 19.90
C CYS A 198 18.21 9.55 20.14
N ILE A 199 17.76 8.53 19.40
CA ILE A 199 16.44 7.93 19.60
C ILE A 199 16.41 7.19 20.94
N ILE A 200 15.29 7.28 21.66
CA ILE A 200 15.01 6.51 22.87
C ILE A 200 14.18 5.27 22.47
N PRO A 201 14.77 4.07 22.34
CA PRO A 201 14.09 2.93 21.71
C PRO A 201 12.84 2.47 22.47
N SER A 202 12.80 2.67 23.79
CA SER A 202 11.65 2.32 24.63
C SER A 202 10.40 3.17 24.35
N SER A 203 10.54 4.26 23.59
CA SER A 203 9.44 5.16 23.23
C SER A 203 8.70 4.77 21.95
N CYS A 204 9.27 3.91 21.10
CA CYS A 204 8.71 3.49 19.81
C CYS A 204 7.56 2.46 19.96
N LYS A 205 6.76 2.55 21.02
CA LYS A 205 5.72 1.57 21.32
C LYS A 205 4.41 1.94 20.59
N PRO A 206 3.62 0.96 20.12
CA PRO A 206 2.34 1.21 19.43
C PRO A 206 1.23 1.91 20.27
N ALA A 207 1.53 2.31 21.50
CA ALA A 207 0.57 2.81 22.46
C ALA A 207 0.27 4.30 22.24
N THR A 208 -0.71 4.56 21.35
CA THR A 208 -1.72 5.63 21.47
C THR A 208 -1.27 7.10 21.49
N ILE A 209 0.00 7.44 21.26
CA ILE A 209 0.44 8.84 21.22
C ILE A 209 0.85 9.20 19.79
N GLY A 210 0.43 10.37 19.32
CA GLY A 210 0.56 10.80 17.92
C GLY A 210 1.97 11.14 17.44
N TYR A 211 3.02 10.54 18.02
CA TYR A 211 4.42 10.68 17.60
C TYR A 211 5.03 9.30 17.38
N GLU A 212 6.06 9.24 16.54
CA GLU A 212 6.69 7.97 16.15
C GLU A 212 7.80 7.57 17.13
N PHE A 213 8.54 8.55 17.65
CA PHE A 213 9.62 8.33 18.62
C PHE A 213 9.95 9.60 19.42
N ILE A 214 10.46 9.39 20.64
CA ILE A 214 11.10 10.42 21.46
C ILE A 214 12.61 10.37 21.21
N LEU A 215 13.22 11.56 21.08
CA LEU A 215 14.65 11.74 20.97
C LEU A 215 15.20 12.61 22.09
N LYS A 216 16.50 12.47 22.36
CA LYS A 216 17.25 13.34 23.26
C LYS A 216 18.52 13.85 22.59
N HIS A 217 18.73 15.17 22.63
CA HIS A 217 19.92 15.77 22.03
C HIS A 217 21.18 15.39 22.82
N SER A 218 22.20 14.92 22.11
CA SER A 218 23.42 14.37 22.71
C SER A 218 24.21 15.36 23.59
N ILE A 219 24.17 16.65 23.24
CA ILE A 219 24.86 17.73 23.97
C ILE A 219 23.93 18.48 24.93
N THR A 220 22.84 19.08 24.43
CA THR A 220 21.96 19.95 25.23
C THR A 220 21.00 19.21 26.15
N SER A 221 20.86 17.88 26.01
CA SER A 221 19.87 17.06 26.70
C SER A 221 18.41 17.43 26.43
N GLN A 222 18.13 18.36 25.51
CA GLN A 222 16.78 18.73 25.09
C GLN A 222 16.09 17.51 24.45
N THR A 223 14.82 17.36 24.78
CA THR A 223 13.95 16.32 24.25
C THR A 223 13.29 16.78 22.96
N ALA A 224 13.08 15.87 22.04
CA ALA A 224 12.29 16.14 20.84
C ALA A 224 11.34 14.99 20.54
N VAL A 225 10.26 15.29 19.83
CA VAL A 225 9.36 14.28 19.23
C VAL A 225 9.28 14.51 17.72
N ALA A 226 9.08 13.42 16.98
CA ALA A 226 8.82 13.50 15.55
C ALA A 226 7.44 12.94 15.23
N GLN A 227 6.70 13.64 14.35
CA GLN A 227 5.46 13.16 13.76
C GLN A 227 5.60 13.14 12.25
N VAL A 228 5.37 11.97 11.66
CA VAL A 228 5.42 11.74 10.22
C VAL A 228 4.02 11.44 9.72
N LYS A 229 3.54 12.19 8.73
CA LYS A 229 2.20 12.00 8.18
C LYS A 229 2.22 11.91 6.66
N GLN A 230 1.18 11.27 6.11
CA GLN A 230 0.90 11.31 4.69
C GLN A 230 -0.28 12.27 4.43
N GLY A 231 -0.05 13.34 3.66
CA GLY A 231 -1.09 14.28 3.22
C GLY A 231 -1.15 15.61 4.00
N ASN A 232 -2.16 16.44 3.69
CA ASN A 232 -2.40 17.71 4.38
C ASN A 232 -2.98 17.45 5.77
N VAL A 233 -2.13 17.42 6.79
CA VAL A 233 -2.56 17.26 8.18
C VAL A 233 -1.84 18.30 9.04
N GLY A 234 -2.60 19.00 9.87
CA GLY A 234 -2.04 19.91 10.87
C GLY A 234 -1.29 19.17 11.98
N LEU A 235 -0.55 19.94 12.78
CA LEU A 235 0.02 19.48 14.04
C LEU A 235 -1.08 18.85 14.89
N ASP A 236 -0.80 17.68 15.46
CA ASP A 236 -1.67 17.10 16.48
C ASP A 236 -1.46 17.88 17.79
N GLU A 237 -2.48 18.61 18.25
CA GLU A 237 -2.39 19.44 19.47
C GLU A 237 -1.92 18.65 20.70
N ARG A 238 -2.15 17.32 20.71
CA ARG A 238 -1.68 16.43 21.77
C ARG A 238 -0.15 16.39 21.90
N LEU A 239 0.59 16.81 20.88
CA LEU A 239 2.06 16.84 20.90
C LEU A 239 2.65 18.01 21.68
N ARG A 240 1.87 19.08 21.88
CA ARG A 240 2.36 20.26 22.60
C ARG A 240 2.66 19.92 24.06
N GLY A 241 3.84 20.34 24.52
CA GLY A 241 4.30 20.12 25.88
C GLY A 241 4.77 18.69 26.19
N ILE A 242 4.85 17.79 25.19
CA ILE A 242 5.42 16.45 25.37
C ILE A 242 6.95 16.49 25.39
N ALA A 243 7.56 17.42 24.66
CA ALA A 243 9.00 17.57 24.54
C ALA A 243 9.38 19.05 24.37
N ASP A 244 10.67 19.34 24.48
CA ASP A 244 11.20 20.70 24.29
C ASP A 244 11.10 21.16 22.83
N HIS A 245 11.08 20.21 21.88
CA HIS A 245 11.00 20.50 20.45
C HIS A 245 10.14 19.47 19.69
N ILE A 246 9.45 19.90 18.63
CA ILE A 246 8.58 19.05 17.81
C ILE A 246 9.04 19.14 16.35
N TYR A 247 9.34 18.00 15.75
CA TYR A 247 9.61 17.88 14.31
C TYR A 247 8.41 17.30 13.59
N LEU A 248 7.99 17.96 12.51
CA LEU A 248 6.87 17.53 11.68
C LEU A 248 7.33 17.28 10.27
N PHE A 249 6.87 16.17 9.68
CA PHE A 249 7.07 15.91 8.26
C PHE A 249 5.79 15.41 7.61
N SER A 250 5.48 15.92 6.41
CA SER A 250 4.45 15.37 5.54
C SER A 250 4.95 15.17 4.13
N THR A 251 4.73 13.97 3.58
CA THR A 251 5.15 13.61 2.22
C THR A 251 4.40 14.36 1.12
N ASN A 252 3.20 14.90 1.40
CA ASN A 252 2.31 15.49 0.39
C ASN A 252 1.67 16.82 0.84
N GLY A 253 2.10 17.40 1.97
CA GLY A 253 1.35 18.47 2.61
C GLY A 253 2.13 19.70 3.02
N LYS A 254 1.43 20.82 3.08
CA LYS A 254 1.90 22.03 3.76
C LYS A 254 1.59 21.88 5.25
N VAL A 255 2.62 21.58 6.03
CA VAL A 255 2.53 21.70 7.49
C VAL A 255 2.99 23.11 7.84
N GLN A 256 2.24 23.82 8.68
CA GLN A 256 2.65 25.11 9.21
C GLN A 256 3.15 24.91 10.63
N ALA A 257 4.32 25.47 10.93
CA ALA A 257 4.72 25.71 12.31
C ALA A 257 3.94 26.94 12.80
N ASP A 258 3.35 26.82 13.97
CA ASP A 258 2.63 27.90 14.64
C ASP A 258 3.36 28.42 15.89
N SER A 259 4.56 27.88 16.16
CA SER A 259 5.42 28.24 17.29
C SER A 259 6.90 27.90 17.02
N ASP A 260 7.81 28.51 17.78
CA ASP A 260 9.27 28.38 17.61
C ASP A 260 9.82 26.99 18.04
N ASP A 261 9.10 26.27 18.90
CA ASP A 261 9.39 24.89 19.32
C ASP A 261 8.95 23.85 18.28
N VAL A 262 8.38 24.27 17.14
CA VAL A 262 7.95 23.38 16.06
C VAL A 262 8.80 23.63 14.82
N THR A 263 9.42 22.58 14.28
CA THR A 263 10.13 22.61 12.99
C THR A 263 9.47 21.69 11.99
N VAL A 264 9.07 22.26 10.85
CA VAL A 264 8.59 21.50 9.70
C VAL A 264 9.78 21.10 8.84
N LEU A 265 10.01 19.80 8.72
CA LEU A 265 11.00 19.23 7.83
C LEU A 265 10.49 19.26 6.38
N SER A 266 11.38 19.57 5.45
CA SER A 266 11.02 19.64 4.02
C SER A 266 11.31 18.33 3.28
N ALA A 267 10.48 17.99 2.30
CA ALA A 267 10.72 16.82 1.45
C ALA A 267 12.08 16.90 0.74
N SER A 268 12.47 18.09 0.27
CA SER A 268 13.76 18.31 -0.38
C SER A 268 14.96 18.08 0.53
N GLU A 269 14.91 18.50 1.81
CA GLU A 269 16.03 18.26 2.73
C GLU A 269 16.19 16.76 3.01
N LEU A 270 15.08 16.05 3.22
CA LEU A 270 15.10 14.62 3.52
C LEU A 270 15.50 13.82 2.27
N PHE A 271 15.04 14.24 1.09
CA PHE A 271 15.45 13.64 -0.18
C PHE A 271 16.95 13.83 -0.44
N TYR A 272 17.48 15.03 -0.18
CA TYR A 272 18.92 15.27 -0.27
C TYR A 272 19.70 14.41 0.73
N PHE A 273 19.20 14.28 1.96
CA PHE A 273 19.79 13.43 2.99
C PHE A 273 19.88 11.97 2.53
N VAL A 274 18.80 11.37 2.03
CA VAL A 274 18.81 9.96 1.57
C VAL A 274 19.78 9.75 0.41
N CYS A 275 19.85 10.69 -0.53
CA CYS A 275 20.79 10.63 -1.65
C CYS A 275 22.26 10.67 -1.20
N LYS A 276 22.57 11.43 -0.14
CA LYS A 276 23.95 11.58 0.38
C LYS A 276 24.37 10.50 1.38
N HIS A 277 23.42 9.87 2.05
CA HIS A 277 23.68 8.98 3.20
C HIS A 277 23.18 7.55 2.98
N ARG A 278 23.23 7.04 1.74
CA ARG A 278 22.77 5.69 1.36
C ARG A 278 23.28 4.56 2.27
N ASN A 279 24.50 4.68 2.80
CA ASN A 279 25.14 3.66 3.62
C ASN A 279 24.52 3.43 5.01
N ILE A 280 23.67 4.35 5.50
CA ILE A 280 22.96 4.21 6.78
C ILE A 280 21.47 3.94 6.62
N LEU A 281 20.97 3.90 5.38
CA LEU A 281 19.56 3.69 5.10
C LEU A 281 19.20 2.19 5.12
N PRO A 282 17.94 1.84 5.47
CA PRO A 282 17.41 0.50 5.22
C PRO A 282 17.57 0.08 3.76
N SER A 283 17.82 -1.21 3.53
CA SER A 283 18.02 -1.78 2.20
C SER A 283 16.85 -1.49 1.25
N ARG A 284 15.62 -1.51 1.75
CA ARG A 284 14.41 -1.17 0.99
C ARG A 284 14.45 0.23 0.39
N ILE A 285 14.94 1.21 1.14
CA ILE A 285 15.03 2.59 0.67
C ILE A 285 16.07 2.71 -0.43
N ASN A 286 17.23 2.06 -0.26
CA ASN A 286 18.26 2.01 -1.30
C ASN A 286 17.77 1.33 -2.57
N TYR A 287 17.01 0.23 -2.45
CA TYR A 287 16.38 -0.43 -3.58
C TYR A 287 15.49 0.53 -4.39
N TRP A 288 14.65 1.33 -3.73
CA TRP A 288 13.81 2.32 -4.44
C TRP A 288 14.61 3.48 -5.03
N LEU A 289 15.70 3.90 -4.39
CA LEU A 289 16.60 4.90 -4.97
C LEU A 289 17.25 4.36 -6.26
N ASP A 290 17.75 3.13 -6.23
CA ASP A 290 18.39 2.49 -7.40
C ASP A 290 17.38 2.22 -8.50
N PHE A 291 16.16 1.84 -8.15
CA PHE A 291 15.09 1.60 -9.11
C PHE A 291 14.67 2.85 -9.89
N LEU A 292 14.77 4.03 -9.27
CA LEU A 292 14.35 5.30 -9.86
C LEU A 292 15.48 6.08 -10.54
N THR A 293 16.72 5.55 -10.49
CA THR A 293 17.93 6.18 -11.08
C THR A 293 18.27 5.52 -12.40
#